data_AF-A0A7X8ZAG6-F1
#
_entry.id   AF-A0A7X8ZAG6-F1
#
_cell.length_a   1.000
_cell.length_b   1.000
_cell.length_c   1.000
_cell.angle_alpha   90.00
_cell.angle_beta   90.00
_cell.angle_gamma   90.00
#
_symmetry.space_group_name_H-M   'P 1'
#
loop_
_entity.id
_entity.type
_entity.pdbx_description
1 polymer ?
#
loop_
_entity_poly.entity_id
_entity_poly.type
_entity_poly.pdbx_seq_one_letter_code
_entity_poly.pdbx_strand_id
1 'polypeptide(L)'
;MNVDAVVRRAYLSLEDGDFSKAAELLDQALNEEPENAAIYVGLLCAELKVHSESELANCRVPIADYNNFKKAVRFGDDALVKRLNEYNNQIVNNLAIEHKKREYSSAMSLLTIISNNPETTHEQCIGKAASLSELARRLRSLDDYEDSMAIAEKCEQKAEELRVLAEQRKQESHAVAEVKKKKKLKRLLVTGVAVALIVIGLFIYIKVNEYVKSLPGKYHGEYQKAFDDGDYIKAQEYYKKYLDVTKKEEGPSGTLDDFIARCNISKISEEGLQAFLDGDFEKGYELFAKKDEERNWRASLYFVPYNVIRKLLPQLIENLNPVQFQIVSYGYYSECELYWLNSNGTVGTIGGNPCVRDWEDIVKIKADDTVAGLKKDGTLIYKYGDNEAQTIDNVIDFDVLGDYVAVVKPDGTVWCNNELYGSDVVNSWTNIKAVRIVHEPLVVQSLYWGPDGNYQKPEIKSTTDSKLPYLVVQTNDGKVLSSGFHERIYPPDEEALVKDVVNSIQNAPSWGTVLDPASRA
;
A
#
# COMPACT_ATOMS: atom_id res chain seq x y z
N MET A 1 -39.64 -40.03 -9.30
CA MET A 1 -38.90 -39.98 -8.01
C MET A 1 -39.85 -39.45 -6.94
N ASN A 2 -39.70 -39.80 -5.65
CA ASN A 2 -40.49 -39.13 -4.59
C ASN A 2 -39.72 -37.87 -4.16
N VAL A 3 -40.14 -36.70 -4.65
CA VAL A 3 -39.45 -35.41 -4.49
C VAL A 3 -39.35 -35.04 -3.01
N ASP A 4 -40.45 -35.11 -2.25
CA ASP A 4 -40.47 -34.81 -0.81
C ASP A 4 -39.47 -35.65 -0.01
N ALA A 5 -39.37 -36.95 -0.31
CA ALA A 5 -38.44 -37.84 0.37
C ALA A 5 -36.95 -37.56 0.03
N VAL A 6 -36.68 -36.95 -1.13
CA VAL A 6 -35.33 -36.53 -1.55
C VAL A 6 -34.98 -35.19 -0.92
N VAL A 7 -35.88 -34.22 -0.97
CA VAL A 7 -35.72 -32.92 -0.29
C VAL A 7 -35.47 -33.13 1.20
N ARG A 8 -36.26 -33.98 1.87
CA ARG A 8 -36.03 -34.29 3.30
C ARG A 8 -34.65 -34.89 3.57
N ARG A 9 -34.14 -35.75 2.70
CA ARG A 9 -32.78 -36.31 2.82
C ARG A 9 -31.70 -35.26 2.58
N ALA A 10 -31.96 -34.30 1.69
CA ALA A 10 -31.04 -33.20 1.47
C ALA A 10 -30.95 -32.29 2.69
N TYR A 11 -32.07 -31.95 3.33
CA TYR A 11 -32.07 -31.15 4.56
C TYR A 11 -31.38 -31.87 5.74
N LEU A 12 -31.54 -33.18 5.88
CA LEU A 12 -30.73 -33.96 6.83
C LEU A 12 -29.23 -33.89 6.49
N SER A 13 -28.88 -33.87 5.20
CA SER A 13 -27.48 -33.73 4.78
C SER A 13 -26.94 -32.31 5.07
N LEU A 14 -27.78 -31.27 5.01
CA LEU A 14 -27.41 -29.91 5.47
C LEU A 14 -27.12 -29.90 6.97
N GLU A 15 -27.99 -30.53 7.77
CA GLU A 15 -27.82 -30.66 9.23
C GLU A 15 -26.50 -31.39 9.59
N ASP A 16 -26.15 -32.42 8.80
CA ASP A 16 -24.89 -33.17 8.95
C ASP A 16 -23.65 -32.41 8.41
N GLY A 17 -23.83 -31.24 7.79
CA GLY A 17 -22.75 -30.44 7.19
C GLY A 17 -22.25 -30.98 5.85
N ASP A 18 -22.93 -31.96 5.26
CA ASP A 18 -22.64 -32.53 3.94
C ASP A 18 -23.33 -31.71 2.84
N PHE A 19 -22.87 -30.46 2.69
CA PHE A 19 -23.49 -29.47 1.80
C PHE A 19 -23.44 -29.88 0.32
N SER A 20 -22.39 -30.57 -0.12
CA SER A 20 -22.25 -31.05 -1.50
C SER A 20 -23.33 -32.10 -1.81
N LYS A 21 -23.50 -33.08 -0.93
CA LYS A 21 -24.54 -34.10 -1.07
C LYS A 21 -25.95 -33.51 -0.96
N ALA A 22 -26.15 -32.54 -0.07
CA ALA A 22 -27.40 -31.80 0.02
C ALA A 22 -27.73 -31.11 -1.31
N ALA A 23 -26.77 -30.39 -1.90
CA ALA A 23 -26.93 -29.71 -3.18
C ALA A 23 -27.26 -30.70 -4.32
N GLU A 24 -26.55 -31.81 -4.42
CA GLU A 24 -26.82 -32.85 -5.44
C GLU A 24 -28.24 -33.42 -5.33
N LEU A 25 -28.70 -33.72 -4.11
CA LEU A 25 -30.06 -34.22 -3.86
C LEU A 25 -31.12 -33.16 -4.21
N LEU A 26 -30.84 -31.89 -3.93
CA LEU A 26 -31.74 -30.78 -4.23
C LEU A 26 -31.80 -30.50 -5.73
N ASP A 27 -30.69 -30.54 -6.46
CA ASP A 27 -30.66 -30.40 -7.92
C ASP A 27 -31.43 -31.53 -8.60
N GLN A 28 -31.32 -32.76 -8.10
CA GLN A 28 -32.14 -33.88 -8.56
C GLN A 28 -33.64 -33.60 -8.36
N ALA A 29 -34.03 -33.17 -7.16
CA ALA A 29 -35.41 -32.81 -6.86
C ALA A 29 -35.90 -31.64 -7.72
N LEU A 30 -35.02 -30.68 -8.03
CA LEU A 30 -35.33 -29.51 -8.85
C LEU A 30 -35.62 -29.86 -10.32
N ASN A 31 -35.00 -30.92 -10.86
CA ASN A 31 -35.29 -31.40 -12.20
C ASN A 31 -36.73 -31.89 -12.36
N GLU A 32 -37.37 -32.35 -11.28
CA GLU A 32 -38.77 -32.80 -11.27
C GLU A 32 -39.74 -31.66 -10.90
N GLU A 33 -39.37 -30.83 -9.92
CA GLU A 33 -40.18 -29.71 -9.44
C GLU A 33 -39.40 -28.38 -9.49
N PRO A 34 -39.27 -27.76 -10.67
CA PRO A 34 -38.43 -26.57 -10.87
C PRO A 34 -38.97 -25.30 -10.18
N GLU A 35 -40.23 -25.31 -9.74
CA GLU A 35 -40.89 -24.20 -9.05
C GLU A 35 -41.04 -24.46 -7.53
N ASN A 36 -40.39 -25.51 -6.98
CA ASN A 36 -40.48 -25.78 -5.55
C ASN A 36 -39.54 -24.85 -4.75
N ALA A 37 -40.12 -23.87 -4.07
CA ALA A 37 -39.39 -22.86 -3.31
C ALA A 37 -38.51 -23.43 -2.18
N ALA A 38 -38.96 -24.52 -1.53
CA ALA A 38 -38.20 -25.16 -0.45
C ALA A 38 -36.88 -25.78 -0.95
N ILE A 39 -36.81 -26.18 -2.22
CA ILE A 39 -35.58 -26.67 -2.84
C ILE A 39 -34.58 -25.52 -2.97
N TYR A 40 -35.02 -24.36 -3.45
CA TYR A 40 -34.17 -23.18 -3.57
C TYR A 40 -33.67 -22.64 -2.22
N VAL A 41 -34.49 -22.74 -1.14
CA VAL A 41 -34.02 -22.44 0.22
C VAL A 41 -32.91 -23.41 0.64
N GLY A 42 -33.08 -24.71 0.39
CA GLY A 42 -32.06 -25.71 0.71
C GLY A 42 -30.76 -25.49 -0.08
N LEU A 43 -30.87 -25.11 -1.36
CA LEU A 43 -29.72 -24.79 -2.21
C LEU A 43 -29.01 -23.53 -1.74
N LEU A 44 -29.77 -22.52 -1.30
CA LEU A 44 -29.21 -21.32 -0.67
C LEU A 44 -28.46 -21.69 0.62
N CYS A 45 -29.01 -22.59 1.44
CA CYS A 45 -28.34 -23.07 2.66
C CYS A 45 -27.05 -23.83 2.34
N ALA A 46 -27.04 -24.69 1.32
CA ALA A 46 -25.84 -25.40 0.86
C ALA A 46 -24.77 -24.44 0.33
N GLU A 47 -25.19 -23.46 -0.49
CA GLU A 47 -24.33 -22.42 -1.07
C GLU A 47 -23.67 -21.56 0.01
N LEU A 48 -24.43 -21.18 1.04
CA LEU A 48 -23.97 -20.38 2.18
C LEU A 48 -23.37 -21.21 3.32
N LYS A 49 -23.35 -22.54 3.18
CA LYS A 49 -22.82 -23.50 4.16
C LYS A 49 -23.40 -23.33 5.56
N VAL A 50 -24.73 -23.18 5.62
CA VAL A 50 -25.49 -23.14 6.87
C VAL A 50 -26.27 -24.43 7.04
N HIS A 51 -26.39 -24.89 8.28
CA HIS A 51 -26.96 -26.21 8.58
C HIS A 51 -28.50 -26.18 8.58
N SER A 52 -29.10 -24.99 8.63
CA SER A 52 -30.55 -24.78 8.70
C SER A 52 -30.99 -23.46 8.05
N GLU A 53 -32.24 -23.37 7.61
CA GLU A 53 -32.83 -22.11 7.10
C GLU A 53 -32.69 -20.97 8.11
N SER A 54 -32.90 -21.23 9.41
CA SER A 54 -32.81 -20.22 10.46
C SER A 54 -31.41 -19.60 10.62
N GLU A 55 -30.35 -20.33 10.27
CA GLU A 55 -28.98 -19.82 10.32
C GLU A 55 -28.68 -18.78 9.24
N LEU A 56 -29.51 -18.69 8.18
CA LEU A 56 -29.40 -17.66 7.16
C LEU A 56 -29.43 -16.24 7.76
N ALA A 57 -30.14 -16.04 8.88
CA ALA A 57 -30.19 -14.75 9.58
C ALA A 57 -28.82 -14.29 10.14
N ASN A 58 -27.87 -15.19 10.30
CA ASN A 58 -26.55 -14.95 10.87
C ASN A 58 -25.43 -14.92 9.82
N CYS A 59 -25.76 -14.98 8.53
CA CYS A 59 -24.77 -14.87 7.47
C CYS A 59 -24.07 -13.50 7.52
N ARG A 60 -22.80 -13.48 7.12
CA ARG A 60 -21.96 -12.26 7.13
C ARG A 60 -22.11 -11.43 5.85
N VAL A 61 -23.01 -11.81 4.97
CA VAL A 61 -23.28 -11.15 3.70
C VAL A 61 -24.79 -11.15 3.43
N PRO A 62 -25.36 -10.06 2.88
CA PRO A 62 -26.77 -10.02 2.50
C PRO A 62 -27.11 -11.15 1.53
N ILE A 63 -28.20 -11.86 1.80
CA ILE A 63 -28.61 -13.03 1.02
C ILE A 63 -29.47 -12.64 -0.21
N ALA A 64 -29.91 -11.38 -0.29
CA ALA A 64 -30.80 -10.90 -1.35
C ALA A 64 -30.23 -11.02 -2.79
N ASP A 65 -28.90 -10.97 -2.93
CA ASP A 65 -28.24 -11.00 -4.24
C ASP A 65 -28.09 -12.41 -4.82
N TYR A 66 -28.25 -13.44 -3.98
CA TYR A 66 -28.07 -14.84 -4.37
C TYR A 66 -29.21 -15.31 -5.28
N ASN A 67 -28.85 -16.05 -6.33
CA ASN A 67 -29.82 -16.54 -7.31
C ASN A 67 -30.85 -17.49 -6.67
N ASN A 68 -30.42 -18.32 -5.74
CA ASN A 68 -31.29 -19.24 -5.02
C ASN A 68 -32.27 -18.49 -4.09
N PHE A 69 -31.85 -17.38 -3.46
CA PHE A 69 -32.74 -16.48 -2.74
C PHE A 69 -33.80 -15.88 -3.67
N LYS A 70 -33.38 -15.31 -4.81
CA LYS A 70 -34.30 -14.70 -5.80
C LYS A 70 -35.34 -15.69 -6.30
N LYS A 71 -34.96 -16.96 -6.51
CA LYS A 71 -35.87 -18.02 -6.93
C LYS A 71 -36.77 -18.51 -5.78
N ALA A 72 -36.25 -18.64 -4.56
CA ALA A 72 -37.06 -18.96 -3.38
C ALA A 72 -38.13 -17.88 -3.12
N VAL A 73 -37.79 -16.60 -3.30
CA VAL A 73 -38.74 -15.48 -3.24
C VAL A 73 -39.74 -15.51 -4.39
N ARG A 74 -39.30 -15.86 -5.61
CA ARG A 74 -40.16 -15.89 -6.80
C ARG A 74 -41.25 -16.97 -6.73
N PHE A 75 -40.91 -18.15 -6.21
CA PHE A 75 -41.82 -19.31 -6.19
C PHE A 75 -42.43 -19.57 -4.80
N GLY A 76 -41.97 -18.86 -3.76
CA GLY A 76 -42.42 -19.00 -2.39
C GLY A 76 -43.80 -18.40 -2.15
N ASP A 77 -44.46 -18.88 -1.09
CA ASP A 77 -45.66 -18.22 -0.56
C ASP A 77 -45.30 -16.95 0.23
N ASP A 78 -46.32 -16.13 0.53
CA ASP A 78 -46.13 -14.88 1.27
C ASP A 78 -45.42 -15.09 2.63
N ALA A 79 -45.65 -16.24 3.26
CA ALA A 79 -45.04 -16.58 4.55
C ALA A 79 -43.54 -16.82 4.41
N LEU A 80 -43.10 -17.57 3.40
CA LEU A 80 -41.69 -17.83 3.10
C LEU A 80 -40.98 -16.55 2.64
N VAL A 81 -41.59 -15.79 1.72
CA VAL A 81 -41.05 -14.52 1.22
C VAL A 81 -40.82 -13.55 2.38
N LYS A 82 -41.77 -13.45 3.31
CA LYS A 82 -41.64 -12.62 4.50
C LYS A 82 -40.46 -13.06 5.38
N ARG A 83 -40.34 -14.36 5.68
CA ARG A 83 -39.23 -14.89 6.51
C ARG A 83 -37.86 -14.62 5.89
N LEU A 84 -37.68 -14.91 4.60
CA LEU A 84 -36.41 -14.71 3.92
C LEU A 84 -36.00 -13.24 3.88
N ASN A 85 -36.95 -12.32 3.65
CA ASN A 85 -36.69 -10.89 3.73
C ASN A 85 -36.39 -10.42 5.16
N GLU A 86 -37.04 -10.99 6.18
CA GLU A 86 -36.72 -10.72 7.59
C GLU A 86 -35.30 -11.16 7.94
N TYR A 87 -34.84 -12.33 7.46
CA TYR A 87 -33.46 -12.77 7.63
C TYR A 87 -32.47 -11.82 6.94
N ASN A 88 -32.72 -11.44 5.69
CA ASN A 88 -31.87 -10.49 5.00
C ASN A 88 -31.80 -9.12 5.71
N ASN A 89 -32.94 -8.62 6.21
CA ASN A 89 -32.98 -7.38 6.98
C ASN A 89 -32.18 -7.46 8.29
N GLN A 90 -32.26 -8.60 9.00
CA GLN A 90 -31.44 -8.83 10.20
C GLN A 90 -29.95 -8.83 9.87
N ILE A 91 -29.53 -9.48 8.78
CA ILE A 91 -28.14 -9.47 8.33
C ILE A 91 -27.67 -8.04 8.05
N VAL A 92 -28.43 -7.26 7.27
CA VAL A 92 -28.09 -5.87 6.94
C VAL A 92 -27.96 -5.01 8.19
N ASN A 93 -28.88 -5.17 9.16
CA ASN A 93 -28.81 -4.45 10.43
C ASN A 93 -27.60 -4.86 11.26
N ASN A 94 -27.30 -6.17 11.36
CA ASN A 94 -26.14 -6.68 12.09
C ASN A 94 -24.83 -6.18 11.47
N LEU A 95 -24.73 -6.16 10.14
CA LEU A 95 -23.57 -5.61 9.43
C LEU A 95 -23.43 -4.10 9.66
N ALA A 96 -24.53 -3.35 9.67
CA ALA A 96 -24.51 -1.92 10.00
C ALA A 96 -24.04 -1.66 11.44
N ILE A 97 -24.49 -2.48 12.41
CA ILE A 97 -24.06 -2.41 13.81
C ILE A 97 -22.57 -2.76 13.94
N GLU A 98 -22.10 -3.84 13.32
CA GLU A 98 -20.69 -4.24 13.37
C GLU A 98 -19.80 -3.20 12.66
N HIS A 99 -20.26 -2.59 11.57
CA HIS A 99 -19.56 -1.47 10.94
C HIS A 99 -19.44 -0.27 11.90
N LYS A 100 -20.54 0.14 12.54
CA LYS A 100 -20.52 1.21 13.55
C LYS A 100 -19.57 0.89 14.71
N LYS A 101 -19.54 -0.36 15.17
CA LYS A 101 -18.63 -0.85 16.22
C LYS A 101 -17.17 -0.74 15.84
N ARG A 102 -16.81 -1.15 14.61
CA ARG A 102 -15.44 -1.04 14.10
C ARG A 102 -15.00 0.41 13.97
N GLU A 103 -15.83 1.26 13.38
CA GLU A 103 -15.55 2.69 13.25
C GLU A 103 -15.41 3.39 14.61
N TYR A 104 -16.27 3.04 15.58
CA TYR A 104 -16.19 3.55 16.94
C TYR A 104 -14.89 3.13 17.63
N SER A 105 -14.52 1.85 17.54
CA SER A 105 -13.26 1.32 18.09
C SER A 105 -12.04 2.03 17.50
N SER A 106 -12.03 2.21 16.17
CA SER A 106 -10.98 2.96 15.46
C SER A 106 -10.91 4.42 15.93
N ALA A 107 -12.06 5.08 16.07
CA ALA A 107 -12.14 6.45 16.58
C ALA A 107 -11.61 6.57 18.02
N MET A 108 -11.83 5.58 18.88
CA MET A 108 -11.32 5.58 20.26
C MET A 108 -9.81 5.37 20.34
N SER A 109 -9.26 4.51 19.49
CA SER A 109 -7.81 4.37 19.33
C SER A 109 -7.17 5.69 18.89
N LEU A 110 -7.76 6.36 17.90
CA LEU A 110 -7.28 7.67 17.43
C LEU A 110 -7.42 8.76 18.51
N LEU A 111 -8.52 8.78 19.26
CA LEU A 111 -8.70 9.71 20.37
C LEU A 111 -7.57 9.59 21.39
N THR A 112 -7.18 8.35 21.72
CA THR A 112 -6.08 8.07 22.66
C THR A 112 -4.75 8.60 22.12
N ILE A 113 -4.45 8.36 20.85
CA ILE A 113 -3.23 8.84 20.20
C ILE A 113 -3.20 10.38 20.17
N ILE A 114 -4.28 10.99 19.68
CA ILE A 114 -4.40 12.45 19.59
C ILE A 114 -4.26 13.08 20.98
N SER A 115 -4.88 12.50 22.01
CA SER A 115 -4.81 13.00 23.39
C SER A 115 -3.37 13.06 23.92
N ASN A 116 -2.51 12.11 23.55
CA ASN A 116 -1.11 12.05 23.96
C ASN A 116 -0.19 13.01 23.19
N ASN A 117 -0.66 13.63 22.10
CA ASN A 117 0.15 14.58 21.34
C ASN A 117 0.47 15.85 22.16
N PRO A 118 1.72 16.36 22.09
CA PRO A 118 2.12 17.55 22.83
C PRO A 118 1.39 18.81 22.35
N GLU A 119 1.25 19.79 23.24
CA GLU A 119 0.56 21.07 23.01
C GLU A 119 1.49 22.27 23.32
N THR A 120 2.79 22.09 23.05
CA THR A 120 3.83 23.02 23.53
C THR A 120 4.14 24.16 22.56
N THR A 121 3.95 23.94 21.25
CA THR A 121 4.16 24.95 20.20
C THR A 121 2.86 25.32 19.50
N HIS A 122 2.85 26.44 18.79
CA HIS A 122 1.73 26.89 17.97
C HIS A 122 1.32 25.81 16.96
N GLU A 123 2.28 25.24 16.22
CA GLU A 123 2.04 24.22 15.20
C GLU A 123 1.47 22.92 15.80
N GLN A 124 1.95 22.52 16.98
CA GLN A 124 1.45 21.35 17.70
C GLN A 124 -0.01 21.52 18.13
N CYS A 125 -0.38 22.69 18.67
CA CYS A 125 -1.77 22.98 19.03
C CYS A 125 -2.71 22.99 17.81
N ILE A 126 -2.29 23.59 16.69
CA ILE A 126 -3.07 23.60 15.45
C ILE A 126 -3.25 22.20 14.86
N GLY A 127 -2.18 21.40 14.81
CA GLY A 127 -2.24 20.02 14.33
C GLY A 127 -3.19 19.16 15.15
N LYS A 128 -3.09 19.22 16.48
CA LYS A 128 -3.97 18.48 17.39
C LYS A 128 -5.44 18.93 17.28
N ALA A 129 -5.70 20.23 17.13
CA ALA A 129 -7.04 20.77 16.92
C ALA A 129 -7.69 20.28 15.60
N ALA A 130 -6.91 20.21 14.52
CA ALA A 130 -7.38 19.69 13.24
C ALA A 130 -7.72 18.20 13.35
N SER A 131 -6.86 17.39 13.96
CA SER A 131 -7.12 15.96 14.20
C SER A 131 -8.37 15.72 15.05
N LEU A 132 -8.58 16.51 16.11
CA LEU A 132 -9.79 16.41 16.94
C LEU A 132 -11.07 16.81 16.18
N SER A 133 -10.98 17.82 15.30
CA SER A 133 -12.13 18.24 14.49
C SER A 133 -12.55 17.16 13.48
N GLU A 134 -11.57 16.50 12.86
CA GLU A 134 -11.83 15.39 11.94
C GLU A 134 -12.35 14.15 12.67
N LEU A 135 -11.81 13.86 13.86
CA LEU A 135 -12.31 12.79 14.71
C LEU A 135 -13.77 13.03 15.13
N ALA A 136 -14.12 14.26 15.50
CA ALA A 136 -15.51 14.63 15.82
C ALA A 136 -16.45 14.42 14.63
N ARG A 137 -16.02 14.77 13.42
CA ARG A 137 -16.78 14.53 12.19
C ARG A 137 -17.06 13.03 11.99
N ARG A 138 -16.05 12.17 12.17
CA ARG A 138 -16.20 10.70 12.09
C ARG A 138 -17.16 10.17 13.14
N LEU A 139 -17.00 10.57 14.39
CA LEU A 139 -17.87 10.16 15.50
C LEU A 139 -19.33 10.58 15.28
N ARG A 140 -19.58 11.78 14.75
CA ARG A 140 -20.95 12.21 14.40
C ARG A 140 -21.59 11.36 13.32
N SER A 141 -20.82 10.80 12.39
CA SER A 141 -21.37 9.92 11.35
C SER A 141 -21.85 8.57 11.88
N LEU A 142 -21.55 8.24 13.14
CA LEU A 142 -22.04 7.03 13.82
C LEU A 142 -23.42 7.23 14.48
N ASP A 143 -23.92 8.47 14.50
CA ASP A 143 -25.21 8.88 15.05
C ASP A 143 -25.34 8.53 16.55
N ASP A 144 -26.40 7.86 16.97
CA ASP A 144 -26.68 7.46 18.35
C ASP A 144 -25.89 6.23 18.83
N TYR A 145 -24.83 5.83 18.13
CA TYR A 145 -24.02 4.68 18.51
C TYR A 145 -23.15 4.99 19.73
N GLU A 146 -23.42 4.27 20.83
CA GLU A 146 -22.74 4.45 22.12
C GLU A 146 -22.76 5.93 22.58
N ASP A 147 -21.63 6.46 23.02
CA ASP A 147 -21.45 7.87 23.40
C ASP A 147 -20.75 8.70 22.32
N SER A 148 -20.75 8.24 21.06
CA SER A 148 -20.02 8.86 19.95
C SER A 148 -20.33 10.36 19.77
N MET A 149 -21.59 10.77 19.86
CA MET A 149 -21.98 12.19 19.83
C MET A 149 -21.36 13.00 20.98
N ALA A 150 -21.42 12.48 22.20
CA ALA A 150 -20.88 13.17 23.38
C ALA A 150 -19.35 13.30 23.29
N ILE A 151 -18.67 12.30 22.73
CA ILE A 151 -17.23 12.37 22.48
C ILE A 151 -16.92 13.35 21.35
N ALA A 152 -17.71 13.40 20.29
CA ALA A 152 -17.55 14.38 19.20
C ALA A 152 -17.64 15.82 19.73
N GLU A 153 -18.61 16.12 20.58
CA GLU A 153 -18.75 17.42 21.23
C GLU A 153 -17.53 17.77 22.09
N LYS A 154 -17.02 16.82 22.88
CA LYS A 154 -15.78 17.00 23.66
C LYS A 154 -14.57 17.27 22.76
N CYS A 155 -14.46 16.56 21.64
CA CYS A 155 -13.38 16.76 20.67
C CYS A 155 -13.44 18.16 20.05
N GLU A 156 -14.64 18.65 19.72
CA GLU A 156 -14.84 20.00 19.16
C GLU A 156 -14.52 21.10 20.17
N GLN A 157 -15.01 20.95 21.41
CA GLN A 157 -14.67 21.87 22.49
C GLN A 157 -13.15 21.93 22.69
N LYS A 158 -12.50 20.76 22.73
CA LYS A 158 -11.05 20.68 22.91
C LYS A 158 -10.28 21.25 21.71
N ALA A 159 -10.77 21.03 20.49
CA ALA A 159 -10.19 21.62 19.29
C ALA A 159 -10.23 23.15 19.34
N GLU A 160 -11.33 23.73 19.83
CA GLU A 160 -11.47 25.18 19.96
C GLU A 160 -10.57 25.76 21.04
N GLU A 161 -10.49 25.12 22.21
CA GLU A 161 -9.51 25.47 23.26
C GLU A 161 -8.07 25.50 22.71
N LEU A 162 -7.71 24.51 21.89
CA LEU A 162 -6.39 24.40 21.29
C LEU A 162 -6.12 25.49 20.25
N ARG A 163 -7.12 25.93 19.49
CA ARG A 163 -6.98 27.07 18.57
C ARG A 163 -6.72 28.37 19.33
N VAL A 164 -7.42 28.59 20.44
CA VAL A 164 -7.18 29.73 21.32
C VAL A 164 -5.77 29.67 21.92
N LEU A 165 -5.37 28.51 22.43
CA LEU A 165 -4.03 28.29 22.97
C LEU A 165 -2.94 28.51 21.91
N ALA A 166 -3.16 28.07 20.67
CA ALA A 166 -2.23 28.27 19.57
C ALA A 166 -1.98 29.77 19.31
N GLU A 167 -3.02 30.60 19.32
CA GLU A 167 -2.88 32.04 19.12
C GLU A 167 -2.13 32.71 20.29
N GLN A 168 -2.39 32.28 21.54
CA GLN A 168 -1.63 32.73 22.71
C GLN A 168 -0.13 32.38 22.58
N ARG A 169 0.20 31.14 22.19
CA ARG A 169 1.59 30.70 21.99
C ARG A 169 2.30 31.48 20.89
N LYS A 170 1.59 31.81 19.81
CA LYS A 170 2.10 32.65 18.72
C LYS A 170 2.43 34.05 19.23
N GLN A 171 1.53 34.66 20.00
CA GLN A 171 1.74 35.98 20.60
C GLN A 171 2.87 35.98 21.63
N GLU A 172 2.97 34.95 22.49
CA GLU A 172 4.08 34.76 23.42
C GLU A 172 5.43 34.63 22.70
N SER A 173 5.48 33.84 21.62
CA SER A 173 6.68 33.69 20.78
C SER A 173 7.11 35.03 20.17
N HIS A 174 6.16 35.79 19.62
CA HIS A 174 6.40 37.13 19.11
C HIS A 174 6.84 38.11 20.21
N ALA A 175 6.21 38.09 21.38
CA ALA A 175 6.56 38.93 22.52
C ALA A 175 7.94 38.59 23.09
N VAL A 176 8.31 37.31 23.18
CA VAL A 176 9.65 36.87 23.57
C VAL A 176 10.69 37.30 22.53
N ALA A 177 10.36 37.25 21.24
CA ALA A 177 11.20 37.78 20.16
C ALA A 177 11.37 39.30 20.25
N GLU A 178 10.30 40.04 20.60
CA GLU A 178 10.35 41.48 20.83
C GLU A 178 11.09 41.87 22.12
N VAL A 179 10.94 41.12 23.20
CA VAL A 179 11.65 41.33 24.47
C VAL A 179 13.13 40.99 24.30
N LYS A 180 13.49 39.96 23.51
CA LYS A 180 14.87 39.68 23.09
C LYS A 180 15.44 40.82 22.23
N LYS A 181 14.61 41.47 21.38
CA LYS A 181 14.99 42.70 20.64
C LYS A 181 15.16 43.92 21.56
N LYS A 182 14.26 44.12 22.54
CA LYS A 182 14.28 45.27 23.49
C LYS A 182 15.37 45.17 24.58
N LYS A 183 15.75 43.95 25.02
CA LYS A 183 16.89 43.73 25.95
C LYS A 183 18.26 44.06 25.33
N LYS A 184 18.41 43.95 24.01
CA LYS A 184 19.61 44.38 23.29
C LYS A 184 19.74 45.92 23.17
N LEU A 185 18.66 46.67 23.42
CA LEU A 185 18.59 48.11 23.14
C LEU A 185 19.02 49.03 24.31
N LYS A 186 19.10 48.53 25.55
CA LYS A 186 19.33 49.35 26.76
C LYS A 186 20.80 49.54 27.19
N ARG A 187 21.79 49.17 26.37
CA ARG A 187 23.20 49.08 26.79
C ARG A 187 24.20 50.05 26.15
N LEU A 188 23.75 51.15 25.51
CA LEU A 188 24.64 52.05 24.75
C LEU A 188 24.23 53.54 24.86
N LEU A 189 25.01 54.32 25.61
CA LEU A 189 25.08 55.80 25.70
C LEU A 189 26.35 56.07 26.57
N VAL A 190 27.47 56.73 26.21
CA VAL A 190 27.76 57.97 25.45
C VAL A 190 29.28 58.06 25.11
N THR A 191 29.68 58.37 23.85
CA THR A 191 30.78 59.34 23.48
C THR A 191 30.83 59.64 21.96
N GLY A 192 29.88 60.44 21.48
CA GLY A 192 30.08 61.42 20.41
C GLY A 192 30.13 60.96 18.95
N VAL A 193 31.32 60.80 18.38
CA VAL A 193 31.50 60.67 16.92
C VAL A 193 32.36 59.46 16.54
N ALA A 194 33.35 59.10 17.36
CA ALA A 194 34.06 57.83 17.23
C ALA A 194 33.14 56.65 17.59
N VAL A 195 32.27 56.80 18.59
CA VAL A 195 31.29 55.78 18.99
C VAL A 195 30.22 55.58 17.92
N ALA A 196 29.83 56.62 17.17
CA ALA A 196 28.87 56.47 16.08
C ALA A 196 29.44 55.60 14.93
N LEU A 197 30.70 55.81 14.53
CA LEU A 197 31.38 54.97 13.55
C LEU A 197 31.63 53.55 14.06
N ILE A 198 31.98 53.38 15.34
CA ILE A 198 32.14 52.07 15.96
C ILE A 198 30.81 51.32 16.06
N VAL A 199 29.71 52.00 16.40
CA VAL A 199 28.36 51.40 16.47
C VAL A 199 27.81 51.07 15.09
N ILE A 200 28.03 51.94 14.09
CA ILE A 200 27.70 51.64 12.68
C ILE A 200 28.54 50.46 12.20
N GLY A 201 29.84 50.45 12.48
CA GLY A 201 30.74 49.34 12.17
C GLY A 201 30.32 48.03 12.85
N LEU A 202 29.91 48.07 14.13
CA LEU A 202 29.41 46.91 14.85
C LEU A 202 28.06 46.43 14.29
N PHE A 203 27.19 47.35 13.89
CA PHE A 203 25.89 47.03 13.30
C PHE A 203 26.07 46.40 11.91
N ILE A 204 26.94 46.96 11.07
CA ILE A 204 27.36 46.38 9.80
C ILE A 204 27.97 45.01 10.05
N TYR A 205 28.89 44.87 11.01
CA TYR A 205 29.50 43.60 11.37
C TYR A 205 28.48 42.56 11.83
N ILE A 206 27.51 42.91 12.69
CA ILE A 206 26.46 41.99 13.15
C ILE A 206 25.58 41.56 11.97
N LYS A 207 25.18 42.50 11.10
CA LYS A 207 24.36 42.20 9.92
C LYS A 207 25.11 41.34 8.91
N VAL A 208 26.37 41.64 8.65
CA VAL A 208 27.26 40.86 7.79
C VAL A 208 27.47 39.46 8.39
N ASN A 209 27.71 39.36 9.70
CA ASN A 209 27.89 38.07 10.39
C ASN A 209 26.61 37.22 10.38
N GLU A 210 25.43 37.83 10.59
CA GLU A 210 24.14 37.14 10.50
C GLU A 210 23.86 36.70 9.05
N TYR A 211 24.14 37.55 8.07
CA TYR A 211 24.06 37.22 6.65
C TYR A 211 24.98 36.05 6.28
N VAL A 212 26.26 36.11 6.68
CA VAL A 212 27.25 35.05 6.45
C VAL A 212 26.81 33.73 7.09
N LYS A 213 26.21 33.77 8.29
CA LYS A 213 25.65 32.55 8.93
C LYS A 213 24.43 31.98 8.22
N SER A 214 23.67 32.80 7.48
CA SER A 214 22.52 32.36 6.69
C SER A 214 22.90 31.83 5.30
N LEU A 215 24.09 32.16 4.78
CA LEU A 215 24.55 31.77 3.45
C LEU A 215 24.57 30.25 3.22
N PRO A 216 25.02 29.39 4.16
CA PRO A 216 24.97 27.94 3.97
C PRO A 216 23.54 27.44 3.70
N GLY A 217 22.56 27.85 4.53
CA GLY A 217 21.16 27.46 4.34
C GLY A 217 20.57 28.01 3.05
N LYS A 218 20.91 29.25 2.69
CA LYS A 218 20.50 29.86 1.42
C LYS A 218 21.04 29.07 0.22
N TYR A 219 22.34 28.88 0.13
CA TYR A 219 22.95 28.16 -1.00
C TYR A 219 22.51 26.70 -1.05
N HIS A 220 22.29 26.08 0.11
CA HIS A 220 21.71 24.74 0.19
C HIS A 220 20.33 24.67 -0.49
N GLY A 221 19.40 25.55 -0.10
CA GLY A 221 18.08 25.58 -0.72
C GLY A 221 18.10 25.96 -2.21
N GLU A 222 18.98 26.88 -2.62
CA GLU A 222 19.08 27.30 -4.02
C GLU A 222 19.65 26.20 -4.93
N TYR A 223 20.65 25.43 -4.48
CA TYR A 223 21.16 24.33 -5.31
C TYR A 223 20.16 23.18 -5.40
N GLN A 224 19.46 22.86 -4.31
CA GLN A 224 18.42 21.82 -4.32
C GLN A 224 17.31 22.18 -5.28
N LYS A 225 16.79 23.41 -5.17
CA LYS A 225 15.75 23.91 -6.08
C LYS A 225 16.21 23.89 -7.54
N ALA A 226 17.42 24.37 -7.82
CA ALA A 226 17.94 24.36 -9.19
C ALA A 226 18.08 22.92 -9.73
N PHE A 227 18.53 21.98 -8.91
CA PHE A 227 18.63 20.57 -9.28
C PHE A 227 17.23 19.97 -9.53
N ASP A 228 16.27 20.19 -8.64
CA ASP A 228 14.89 19.71 -8.75
C ASP A 228 14.19 20.22 -10.01
N ASP A 229 14.52 21.45 -10.43
CA ASP A 229 14.01 22.10 -11.65
C ASP A 229 14.78 21.71 -12.93
N GLY A 230 15.81 20.86 -12.85
CA GLY A 230 16.64 20.43 -14.00
C GLY A 230 17.72 21.44 -14.44
N ASP A 231 17.93 22.53 -13.69
CA ASP A 231 18.96 23.54 -13.97
C ASP A 231 20.31 23.11 -13.35
N TYR A 232 20.95 22.13 -13.98
CA TYR A 232 22.18 21.50 -13.50
C TYR A 232 23.36 22.46 -13.38
N ILE A 233 23.49 23.44 -14.28
CA ILE A 233 24.58 24.41 -14.24
C ILE A 233 24.44 25.29 -13.01
N LYS A 234 23.24 25.84 -12.79
CA LYS A 234 22.94 26.66 -11.61
C LYS A 234 23.05 25.86 -10.31
N ALA A 235 22.65 24.59 -10.32
CA ALA A 235 22.81 23.71 -9.19
C ALA A 235 24.29 23.56 -8.82
N GLN A 236 25.17 23.25 -9.79
CA GLN A 236 26.61 23.12 -9.56
C GLN A 236 27.22 24.42 -9.00
N GLU A 237 26.84 25.58 -9.55
CA GLU A 237 27.31 26.88 -9.07
C GLU A 237 26.94 27.13 -7.60
N TYR A 238 25.70 26.83 -7.21
CA TYR A 238 25.26 27.04 -5.83
C TYR A 238 25.85 26.00 -4.87
N TYR A 239 26.05 24.76 -5.32
CA TYR A 239 26.71 23.74 -4.50
C TYR A 239 28.17 24.11 -4.22
N LYS A 240 28.89 24.61 -5.24
CA LYS A 240 30.24 25.16 -5.06
C LYS A 240 30.25 26.31 -4.04
N LYS A 241 29.34 27.28 -4.17
CA LYS A 241 29.20 28.38 -3.19
C LYS A 241 28.89 27.88 -1.77
N TYR A 242 28.11 26.80 -1.64
CA TYR A 242 27.83 26.16 -0.36
C TYR A 242 29.11 25.57 0.27
N LEU A 243 29.91 24.82 -0.50
CA LEU A 243 31.18 24.26 -0.03
C LEU A 243 32.17 25.38 0.33
N ASP A 244 32.31 26.40 -0.52
CA ASP A 244 33.20 27.55 -0.30
C ASP A 244 32.88 28.29 1.01
N VAL A 245 31.59 28.52 1.31
CA VAL A 245 31.18 29.21 2.54
C VAL A 245 31.28 28.33 3.78
N THR A 246 30.99 27.04 3.65
CA THR A 246 31.11 26.10 4.77
C THR A 246 32.55 25.67 5.02
N LYS A 247 33.46 25.94 4.08
CA LYS A 247 34.87 25.52 4.07
C LYS A 247 35.02 24.01 4.27
N LYS A 248 34.10 23.25 3.68
CA LYS A 248 34.11 21.78 3.70
C LYS A 248 34.55 21.25 2.35
N GLU A 249 35.28 20.15 2.36
CA GLU A 249 35.63 19.40 1.15
C GLU A 249 34.42 18.62 0.60
N GLU A 250 33.50 18.22 1.49
CA GLU A 250 32.26 17.51 1.16
C GLU A 250 31.03 18.12 1.86
N GLY A 251 29.90 18.03 1.18
CA GLY A 251 28.59 18.47 1.65
C GLY A 251 27.57 17.34 1.68
N PRO A 252 26.27 17.67 1.85
CA PRO A 252 25.19 16.68 1.84
C PRO A 252 25.07 15.89 0.53
N SER A 253 25.74 16.32 -0.54
CA SER A 253 25.72 15.68 -1.85
C SER A 253 27.12 15.23 -2.29
N GLY A 254 28.01 14.97 -1.33
CA GLY A 254 29.38 14.52 -1.57
C GLY A 254 30.35 15.67 -1.88
N THR A 255 31.44 15.35 -2.57
CA THR A 255 32.39 16.35 -3.08
C THR A 255 31.77 17.17 -4.21
N LEU A 256 32.43 18.25 -4.64
CA LEU A 256 31.99 18.99 -5.83
C LEU A 256 31.99 18.10 -7.07
N ASP A 257 33.00 17.25 -7.23
CA ASP A 257 33.12 16.33 -8.37
C ASP A 257 32.00 15.29 -8.36
N ASP A 258 31.63 14.76 -7.18
CA ASP A 258 30.48 13.85 -7.05
C ASP A 258 29.17 14.52 -7.46
N PHE A 259 28.98 15.77 -7.04
CA PHE A 259 27.78 16.51 -7.39
C PHE A 259 27.71 16.87 -8.87
N ILE A 260 28.85 17.17 -9.50
CA ILE A 260 28.95 17.37 -10.95
C ILE A 260 28.62 16.08 -11.69
N ALA A 261 29.18 14.93 -11.28
CA ALA A 261 28.88 13.62 -11.85
C ALA A 261 27.39 13.28 -11.73
N ARG A 262 26.79 13.56 -10.56
CA ARG A 262 25.35 13.40 -10.33
C ARG A 262 24.51 14.26 -11.26
N CYS A 263 24.87 15.54 -11.43
CA CYS A 263 24.19 16.42 -12.38
C CYS A 263 24.28 15.90 -13.82
N ASN A 264 25.44 15.38 -14.24
CA ASN A 264 25.63 14.84 -15.58
C ASN A 264 24.75 13.60 -15.82
N ILE A 265 24.73 12.64 -14.88
CA ILE A 265 23.91 11.43 -15.04
C ILE A 265 22.41 11.74 -14.94
N SER A 266 22.01 12.71 -14.11
CA SER A 266 20.65 13.22 -14.06
C SER A 266 20.22 13.84 -15.39
N LYS A 267 21.08 14.65 -16.01
CA LYS A 267 20.81 15.23 -17.32
C LYS A 267 20.60 14.17 -18.40
N ILE A 268 21.47 13.15 -18.44
CA ILE A 268 21.34 12.02 -19.36
C ILE A 268 20.02 11.27 -19.12
N SER A 269 19.65 11.06 -17.86
CA SER A 269 18.42 10.35 -17.47
C SER A 269 17.17 11.15 -17.86
N GLU A 270 17.18 12.48 -17.68
CA GLU A 270 16.12 13.39 -18.13
C GLU A 270 15.97 13.37 -19.66
N GLU A 271 17.08 13.52 -20.39
CA GLU A 271 17.08 13.46 -21.86
C GLU A 271 16.58 12.10 -22.38
N GLY A 272 16.94 11.01 -21.70
CA GLY A 272 16.47 9.67 -22.01
C GLY A 272 14.96 9.53 -21.80
N LEU A 273 14.45 10.02 -20.67
CA LEU A 273 13.01 9.97 -20.36
C LEU A 273 12.21 10.81 -21.35
N GLN A 274 12.73 11.97 -21.73
CA GLN A 274 12.12 12.81 -22.76
C GLN A 274 12.12 12.12 -24.13
N ALA A 275 13.19 11.40 -24.50
CA ALA A 275 13.23 10.64 -25.76
C ALA A 275 12.15 9.55 -25.81
N PHE A 276 11.91 8.83 -24.70
CA PHE A 276 10.79 7.89 -24.61
C PHE A 276 9.44 8.59 -24.79
N LEU A 277 9.24 9.76 -24.17
CA LEU A 277 8.01 10.53 -24.30
C LEU A 277 7.76 11.01 -25.74
N ASP A 278 8.84 11.36 -26.45
CA ASP A 278 8.82 11.79 -27.84
C ASP A 278 8.65 10.61 -28.83
N GLY A 279 8.67 9.37 -28.34
CA GLY A 279 8.56 8.14 -29.13
C GLY A 279 9.88 7.69 -29.78
N ASP A 280 11.02 8.29 -29.44
CA ASP A 280 12.35 7.89 -29.86
C ASP A 280 12.94 6.86 -28.88
N PHE A 281 12.40 5.65 -28.92
CA PHE A 281 12.76 4.56 -27.99
C PHE A 281 14.23 4.17 -28.09
N GLU A 282 14.81 4.11 -29.30
CA GLU A 282 16.22 3.74 -29.49
C GLU A 282 17.17 4.72 -28.81
N LYS A 283 16.92 6.03 -28.95
CA LYS A 283 17.67 7.06 -28.22
C LYS A 283 17.46 6.95 -26.72
N GLY A 284 16.23 6.70 -26.28
CA GLY A 284 15.91 6.45 -24.87
C GLY A 284 16.75 5.30 -24.30
N TYR A 285 16.82 4.17 -25.01
CA TYR A 285 17.64 3.02 -24.63
C TYR A 285 19.14 3.33 -24.61
N GLU A 286 19.65 4.02 -25.63
CA GLU A 286 21.07 4.43 -25.67
C GLU A 286 21.44 5.29 -24.46
N LEU A 287 20.61 6.27 -24.10
CA LEU A 287 20.85 7.16 -22.98
C LEU A 287 20.79 6.42 -21.64
N PHE A 288 19.81 5.53 -21.44
CA PHE A 288 19.70 4.69 -20.24
C PHE A 288 20.77 3.59 -20.14
N ALA A 289 21.55 3.34 -21.20
CA ALA A 289 22.72 2.47 -21.14
C ALA A 289 24.00 3.21 -20.68
N LYS A 290 24.00 4.55 -20.67
CA LYS A 290 25.17 5.34 -20.24
C LYS A 290 25.38 5.27 -18.74
N LYS A 291 26.64 5.28 -18.33
CA LYS A 291 27.05 5.26 -16.92
C LYS A 291 28.26 6.15 -16.67
N ASP A 292 28.37 6.64 -15.45
CA ASP A 292 29.59 7.21 -14.89
C ASP A 292 30.51 6.05 -14.46
N GLU A 293 31.63 5.87 -15.15
CA GLU A 293 32.54 4.73 -14.92
C GLU A 293 33.23 4.78 -13.55
N GLU A 294 33.51 5.98 -13.05
CA GLU A 294 34.22 6.17 -11.78
C GLU A 294 33.35 5.76 -10.60
N ARG A 295 32.08 6.16 -10.61
CA ARG A 295 31.12 5.92 -9.51
C ARG A 295 30.22 4.72 -9.75
N ASN A 296 30.30 4.13 -10.95
CA ASN A 296 29.43 3.07 -11.43
C ASN A 296 27.94 3.44 -11.35
N TRP A 297 27.60 4.70 -11.65
CA TRP A 297 26.21 5.18 -11.67
C TRP A 297 25.65 5.10 -13.08
N ARG A 298 24.62 4.28 -13.28
CA ARG A 298 23.90 4.20 -14.54
C ARG A 298 22.79 5.23 -14.62
N ALA A 299 22.50 5.72 -15.83
CA ALA A 299 21.31 6.52 -16.08
C ALA A 299 20.06 5.74 -15.67
N SER A 300 19.20 6.37 -14.87
CA SER A 300 18.13 5.71 -14.14
C SER A 300 17.03 6.72 -13.82
N LEU A 301 15.78 6.25 -13.72
CA LEU A 301 14.65 7.09 -13.29
C LEU A 301 14.90 7.68 -11.89
N TYR A 302 15.70 7.01 -11.06
CA TYR A 302 16.14 7.51 -9.75
C TYR A 302 16.88 8.86 -9.85
N PHE A 303 17.65 9.07 -10.91
CA PHE A 303 18.44 10.30 -11.10
C PHE A 303 17.64 11.42 -11.78
N VAL A 304 16.44 11.15 -12.27
CA VAL A 304 15.60 12.20 -12.86
C VAL A 304 15.08 13.11 -11.73
N PRO A 305 15.27 14.45 -11.83
CA PRO A 305 14.83 15.36 -10.78
C PRO A 305 13.32 15.27 -10.49
N TYR A 306 12.94 15.49 -9.23
CA TYR A 306 11.58 15.28 -8.76
C TYR A 306 10.52 16.05 -9.57
N ASN A 307 10.74 17.34 -9.84
CA ASN A 307 9.75 18.13 -10.59
C ASN A 307 9.66 17.72 -12.07
N VAL A 308 10.76 17.20 -12.61
CA VAL A 308 10.85 16.69 -13.99
C VAL A 308 10.10 15.36 -14.10
N ILE A 309 10.45 14.36 -13.27
CA ILE A 309 9.82 13.03 -13.33
C ILE A 309 8.33 13.09 -13.03
N ARG A 310 7.92 13.92 -12.05
CA ARG A 310 6.50 14.15 -11.71
C ARG A 310 5.68 14.69 -12.89
N LYS A 311 6.33 15.39 -13.82
CA LYS A 311 5.70 15.91 -15.03
C LYS A 311 5.74 14.89 -16.17
N LEU A 312 6.90 14.30 -16.46
CA LEU A 312 7.12 13.49 -17.66
C LEU A 312 6.58 12.07 -17.54
N LEU A 313 6.75 11.42 -16.39
CA LEU A 313 6.38 10.02 -16.22
C LEU A 313 4.87 9.78 -16.41
N PRO A 314 3.94 10.59 -15.84
CA PRO A 314 2.51 10.40 -16.09
C PRO A 314 2.13 10.54 -17.57
N GLN A 315 2.73 11.50 -18.28
CA GLN A 315 2.48 11.69 -19.71
C GLN A 315 3.00 10.51 -20.53
N LEU A 316 4.15 9.96 -20.16
CA LEU A 316 4.69 8.76 -20.82
C LEU A 316 3.74 7.57 -20.62
N ILE A 317 3.27 7.34 -19.39
CA ILE A 317 2.34 6.23 -19.12
C ILE A 317 1.02 6.41 -19.89
N GLU A 318 0.51 7.65 -20.00
CA GLU A 318 -0.68 7.95 -20.80
C GLU A 318 -0.44 7.68 -22.31
N ASN A 319 0.72 8.09 -22.84
CA ASN A 319 1.10 7.84 -24.24
C ASN A 319 1.29 6.34 -24.54
N LEU A 320 1.89 5.60 -23.61
CA LEU A 320 2.10 4.16 -23.74
C LEU A 320 0.78 3.39 -23.62
N ASN A 321 -0.17 3.89 -22.82
CA ASN A 321 -1.45 3.27 -22.52
C ASN A 321 -1.34 1.74 -22.24
N PRO A 322 -0.51 1.33 -21.26
CA PRO A 322 -0.21 -0.08 -21.06
C PRO A 322 -1.38 -0.84 -20.42
N VAL A 323 -1.47 -2.14 -20.73
CA VAL A 323 -2.40 -3.07 -20.05
C VAL A 323 -1.96 -3.29 -18.59
N GLN A 324 -0.65 -3.36 -18.38
CA GLN A 324 -0.03 -3.51 -17.07
C GLN A 324 1.30 -2.77 -17.07
N PHE A 325 1.68 -2.16 -15.96
CA PHE A 325 3.05 -1.65 -15.76
C PHE A 325 3.49 -1.87 -14.31
N GLN A 326 4.80 -1.86 -14.09
CA GLN A 326 5.40 -1.98 -12.76
C GLN A 326 6.68 -1.15 -12.69
N ILE A 327 6.89 -0.47 -11.56
CA ILE A 327 8.15 0.18 -11.23
C ILE A 327 8.81 -0.62 -10.11
N VAL A 328 10.05 -1.03 -10.32
CA VAL A 328 10.90 -1.72 -9.32
C VAL A 328 12.01 -0.77 -8.91
N SER A 329 12.26 -0.65 -7.61
CA SER A 329 13.26 0.28 -7.07
C SER A 329 14.22 -0.45 -6.14
N TYR A 330 15.50 -0.40 -6.47
CA TYR A 330 16.56 -1.02 -5.67
C TYR A 330 17.28 0.07 -4.87
N GLY A 331 16.81 0.30 -3.65
CA GLY A 331 17.30 1.40 -2.79
C GLY A 331 18.81 1.38 -2.56
N TYR A 332 19.45 0.21 -2.59
CA TYR A 332 20.91 0.08 -2.46
C TYR A 332 21.67 0.53 -3.71
N TYR A 333 21.14 0.26 -4.91
CA TYR A 333 21.81 0.55 -6.18
C TYR A 333 21.45 1.92 -6.77
N SER A 334 20.46 2.62 -6.17
CA SER A 334 19.95 3.88 -6.75
C SER A 334 19.41 3.69 -8.17
N GLU A 335 18.81 2.52 -8.41
CA GLU A 335 18.28 2.11 -9.70
C GLU A 335 16.76 1.92 -9.62
N CYS A 336 16.09 2.42 -10.65
CA CYS A 336 14.64 2.29 -10.81
C CYS A 336 14.37 1.75 -12.21
N GLU A 337 13.66 0.64 -12.27
CA GLU A 337 13.27 -0.03 -13.51
C GLU A 337 11.77 0.15 -13.71
N LEU A 338 11.36 0.56 -14.90
CA LEU A 338 9.96 0.56 -15.33
C LEU A 338 9.78 -0.55 -16.34
N TYR A 339 8.75 -1.37 -16.18
CA TYR A 339 8.30 -2.35 -17.17
C TYR A 339 6.85 -2.08 -17.54
N TRP A 340 6.49 -2.29 -18.80
CA TRP A 340 5.11 -2.17 -19.24
C TRP A 340 4.74 -3.21 -20.30
N LEU A 341 3.49 -3.64 -20.26
CA LEU A 341 2.86 -4.57 -21.18
C LEU A 341 1.93 -3.80 -22.12
N ASN A 342 2.20 -3.88 -23.42
CA ASN A 342 1.36 -3.29 -24.46
C ASN A 342 0.15 -4.21 -24.77
N SER A 343 -0.93 -3.64 -25.30
CA SER A 343 -2.14 -4.40 -25.65
C SER A 343 -1.95 -5.43 -26.77
N ASN A 344 -0.90 -5.29 -27.57
CA ASN A 344 -0.51 -6.27 -28.60
C ASN A 344 0.29 -7.46 -28.02
N GLY A 345 0.62 -7.45 -26.72
CA GLY A 345 1.37 -8.50 -26.05
C GLY A 345 2.89 -8.35 -26.08
N THR A 346 3.42 -7.21 -26.51
CA THR A 346 4.86 -6.90 -26.37
C THR A 346 5.16 -6.20 -25.05
N VAL A 347 6.40 -6.32 -24.57
CA VAL A 347 6.84 -5.73 -23.30
C VAL A 347 7.95 -4.71 -23.55
N GLY A 348 7.85 -3.56 -22.88
CA GLY A 348 8.91 -2.56 -22.87
C GLY A 348 9.50 -2.37 -21.48
N THR A 349 10.66 -1.71 -21.43
CA THR A 349 11.33 -1.35 -20.17
C THR A 349 12.07 -0.01 -20.25
N ILE A 350 12.25 0.67 -19.11
CA ILE A 350 13.23 1.74 -18.91
C ILE A 350 14.11 1.32 -17.74
N GLY A 351 15.43 1.32 -17.93
CA GLY A 351 16.39 0.93 -16.89
C GLY A 351 16.49 -0.58 -16.64
N GLY A 352 15.43 -1.34 -16.92
CA GLY A 352 15.37 -2.78 -16.66
C GLY A 352 16.02 -3.67 -17.72
N ASN A 353 15.81 -4.99 -17.56
CA ASN A 353 16.48 -5.99 -18.36
C ASN A 353 16.03 -5.93 -19.84
N PRO A 354 16.95 -5.73 -20.80
CA PRO A 354 16.59 -5.52 -22.20
C PRO A 354 16.02 -6.76 -22.89
N CYS A 355 16.13 -7.95 -22.30
CA CYS A 355 15.61 -9.19 -22.88
C CYS A 355 14.09 -9.16 -23.10
N VAL A 356 13.36 -8.38 -22.30
CA VAL A 356 11.89 -8.30 -22.38
C VAL A 356 11.41 -7.67 -23.69
N ARG A 357 12.30 -6.93 -24.38
CA ARG A 357 11.97 -6.25 -25.65
C ARG A 357 11.73 -7.23 -26.80
N ASP A 358 12.28 -8.44 -26.69
CA ASP A 358 12.07 -9.52 -27.66
C ASP A 358 10.85 -10.40 -27.30
N TRP A 359 10.14 -10.07 -26.22
CA TRP A 359 8.98 -10.86 -25.77
C TRP A 359 7.71 -10.48 -26.54
N GLU A 360 6.99 -11.51 -26.96
CA GLU A 360 5.73 -11.41 -27.70
C GLU A 360 4.67 -12.31 -27.06
N ASP A 361 3.39 -12.02 -27.36
CA ASP A 361 2.22 -12.74 -26.85
C ASP A 361 2.12 -12.82 -25.32
N ILE A 362 2.67 -11.83 -24.61
CA ILE A 362 2.58 -11.72 -23.16
C ILE A 362 1.19 -11.24 -22.73
N VAL A 363 0.65 -11.81 -21.65
CA VAL A 363 -0.64 -11.45 -21.05
C VAL A 363 -0.50 -10.91 -19.63
N LYS A 364 0.61 -11.19 -18.95
CA LYS A 364 0.89 -10.75 -17.59
C LYS A 364 2.40 -10.64 -17.39
N ILE A 365 2.84 -9.58 -16.72
CA ILE A 365 4.24 -9.38 -16.32
C ILE A 365 4.36 -9.28 -14.81
N LYS A 366 5.54 -9.55 -14.28
CA LYS A 366 5.92 -9.24 -12.90
C LYS A 366 7.44 -9.07 -12.85
N ALA A 367 7.90 -8.09 -12.09
CA ALA A 367 9.32 -7.81 -11.92
C ALA A 367 9.70 -7.58 -10.46
N ASP A 368 10.89 -8.05 -10.13
CA ASP A 368 11.72 -7.82 -8.96
C ASP A 368 13.18 -8.04 -9.46
N ASP A 369 14.12 -8.54 -8.65
CA ASP A 369 15.41 -9.04 -9.16
C ASP A 369 15.24 -10.08 -10.30
N THR A 370 14.09 -10.76 -10.32
CA THR A 370 13.60 -11.57 -11.44
C THR A 370 12.54 -10.81 -12.24
N VAL A 371 12.70 -10.77 -13.56
CA VAL A 371 11.64 -10.34 -14.48
C VAL A 371 10.98 -11.53 -15.15
N ALA A 372 9.65 -11.55 -15.21
CA ALA A 372 8.88 -12.66 -15.73
C ALA A 372 7.65 -12.20 -16.54
N GLY A 373 7.33 -12.95 -17.58
CA GLY A 373 6.21 -12.70 -18.49
C GLY A 373 5.50 -14.00 -18.87
N LEU A 374 4.20 -14.06 -18.61
CA LEU A 374 3.34 -15.18 -18.98
C LEU A 374 2.79 -14.95 -20.37
N LYS A 375 2.98 -15.92 -21.27
CA LYS A 375 2.43 -15.91 -22.62
C LYS A 375 0.99 -16.42 -22.67
N LYS A 376 0.27 -16.06 -23.74
CA LYS A 376 -1.10 -16.53 -24.04
C LYS A 376 -1.24 -18.06 -24.10
N ASP A 377 -0.19 -18.76 -24.53
CA ASP A 377 -0.15 -20.23 -24.64
C ASP A 377 0.12 -20.93 -23.29
N GLY A 378 0.32 -20.17 -22.21
CA GLY A 378 0.64 -20.69 -20.89
C GLY A 378 2.14 -20.95 -20.67
N THR A 379 3.03 -20.52 -21.56
CA THR A 379 4.48 -20.54 -21.28
C THR A 379 4.87 -19.31 -20.47
N LEU A 380 5.47 -19.51 -19.30
CA LEU A 380 6.12 -18.46 -18.52
C LEU A 380 7.59 -18.34 -18.96
N ILE A 381 8.02 -17.14 -19.33
CA ILE A 381 9.43 -16.80 -19.56
C ILE A 381 9.90 -15.96 -18.36
N TYR A 382 11.05 -16.26 -17.78
CA TYR A 382 11.63 -15.43 -16.72
C TYR A 382 13.16 -15.37 -16.78
N LYS A 383 13.73 -14.33 -16.18
CA LYS A 383 15.17 -14.10 -16.10
C LYS A 383 15.51 -13.46 -14.76
N TYR A 384 16.47 -14.05 -14.04
CA TYR A 384 17.02 -13.50 -12.79
C TYR A 384 18.38 -12.86 -13.06
N GLY A 385 18.51 -11.56 -12.81
CA GLY A 385 19.73 -10.80 -13.08
C GLY A 385 20.27 -11.03 -14.50
N ASP A 386 21.55 -11.39 -14.60
CA ASP A 386 22.24 -11.64 -15.89
C ASP A 386 22.13 -13.09 -16.40
N ASN A 387 21.55 -14.01 -15.62
CA ASN A 387 21.46 -15.43 -15.96
C ASN A 387 20.66 -15.69 -17.24
N GLU A 388 20.87 -16.83 -17.90
CA GLU A 388 20.07 -17.19 -19.08
C GLU A 388 18.56 -17.19 -18.77
N ALA A 389 17.75 -16.75 -19.74
CA ALA A 389 16.31 -16.78 -19.61
C ALA A 389 15.82 -18.23 -19.57
N GLN A 390 14.87 -18.50 -18.69
CA GLN A 390 14.28 -19.81 -18.47
C GLN A 390 12.80 -19.81 -18.85
N THR A 391 12.28 -21.00 -19.16
CA THR A 391 10.89 -21.18 -19.57
C THR A 391 10.21 -22.28 -18.76
N ILE A 392 8.94 -22.07 -18.43
CA ILE A 392 8.09 -23.06 -17.77
C ILE A 392 6.78 -23.16 -18.54
N ASP A 393 6.47 -24.35 -19.05
CA ASP A 393 5.22 -24.59 -19.79
C ASP A 393 4.04 -24.87 -18.86
N ASN A 394 2.83 -24.70 -19.40
CA ASN A 394 1.57 -24.97 -18.72
C ASN A 394 1.45 -24.20 -17.40
N VAL A 395 1.50 -22.87 -17.46
CA VAL A 395 1.33 -21.96 -16.33
C VAL A 395 0.04 -21.17 -16.52
N ILE A 396 -0.77 -21.09 -15.47
CA ILE A 396 -2.01 -20.29 -15.47
C ILE A 396 -1.89 -19.03 -14.59
N ASP A 397 -1.02 -19.06 -13.58
CA ASP A 397 -0.68 -17.90 -12.76
C ASP A 397 0.75 -18.04 -12.22
N PHE A 398 1.36 -16.91 -11.84
CA PHE A 398 2.71 -16.87 -11.30
C PHE A 398 2.94 -15.65 -10.41
N ASP A 399 3.99 -15.74 -9.60
CA ASP A 399 4.59 -14.62 -8.89
C ASP A 399 6.12 -14.78 -8.80
N VAL A 400 6.81 -13.65 -8.65
CA VAL A 400 8.28 -13.61 -8.49
C VAL A 400 8.68 -12.69 -7.35
N LEU A 401 9.75 -13.04 -6.65
CA LEU A 401 10.34 -12.26 -5.56
C LEU A 401 11.83 -12.60 -5.43
N GLY A 402 12.72 -11.62 -5.54
CA GLY A 402 14.16 -11.91 -5.60
C GLY A 402 14.47 -12.94 -6.70
N ASP A 403 15.10 -14.06 -6.32
CA ASP A 403 15.38 -15.21 -7.20
C ASP A 403 14.27 -16.30 -7.19
N TYR A 404 13.17 -16.08 -6.46
CA TYR A 404 12.06 -17.02 -6.36
C TYR A 404 11.07 -16.85 -7.51
N VAL A 405 10.61 -17.98 -8.04
CA VAL A 405 9.56 -18.09 -9.05
C VAL A 405 8.58 -19.16 -8.60
N ALA A 406 7.33 -18.77 -8.36
CA ALA A 406 6.24 -19.66 -8.02
C ALA A 406 5.19 -19.64 -9.13
N VAL A 407 4.69 -20.81 -9.53
CA VAL A 407 3.72 -20.96 -10.62
C VAL A 407 2.57 -21.87 -10.22
N VAL A 408 1.39 -21.58 -10.78
CA VAL A 408 0.20 -22.44 -10.72
C VAL A 408 0.05 -23.17 -12.04
N LYS A 409 -0.14 -24.48 -11.97
CA LYS A 409 -0.38 -25.35 -13.14
C LYS A 409 -1.87 -25.52 -13.43
N PRO A 410 -2.28 -25.86 -14.67
CA PRO A 410 -3.68 -26.09 -15.03
C PRO A 410 -4.41 -27.14 -14.20
N ASP A 411 -3.69 -28.10 -13.60
CA ASP A 411 -4.26 -29.11 -12.68
C ASP A 411 -4.50 -28.57 -11.26
N GLY A 412 -4.21 -27.28 -11.03
CA GLY A 412 -4.37 -26.61 -9.75
C GLY A 412 -3.26 -26.90 -8.74
N THR A 413 -2.14 -27.47 -9.17
CA THR A 413 -0.93 -27.64 -8.34
C THR A 413 -0.03 -26.40 -8.39
N VAL A 414 0.88 -26.29 -7.42
CA VAL A 414 1.83 -25.18 -7.31
C VAL A 414 3.25 -25.73 -7.37
N TRP A 415 4.12 -25.05 -8.11
CA TRP A 415 5.54 -25.34 -8.18
C TRP A 415 6.36 -24.09 -7.88
N CYS A 416 7.49 -24.25 -7.19
CA CYS A 416 8.45 -23.19 -6.91
C CYS A 416 9.86 -23.68 -7.22
N ASN A 417 10.71 -22.81 -7.77
CA ASN A 417 12.10 -23.14 -8.12
C ASN A 417 13.01 -23.30 -6.89
N ASN A 418 12.73 -22.57 -5.82
CA ASN A 418 13.54 -22.51 -4.61
C ASN A 418 12.76 -23.07 -3.41
N GLU A 419 13.51 -23.48 -2.37
CA GLU A 419 12.94 -24.00 -1.14
C GLU A 419 12.13 -22.92 -0.42
N LEU A 420 10.87 -23.27 -0.13
CA LEU A 420 9.92 -22.42 0.58
C LEU A 420 9.75 -22.90 2.01
N TYR A 421 9.33 -21.97 2.84
CA TYR A 421 8.79 -22.34 4.12
C TYR A 421 7.52 -23.18 3.97
N GLY A 422 7.46 -24.33 4.66
CA GLY A 422 6.34 -25.25 4.57
C GLY A 422 6.23 -25.97 3.22
N SER A 423 7.35 -26.23 2.54
CA SER A 423 7.40 -26.89 1.22
C SER A 423 6.58 -28.19 1.16
N ASP A 424 6.60 -29.00 2.22
CA ASP A 424 5.79 -30.23 2.30
C ASP A 424 4.28 -29.96 2.22
N VAL A 425 3.82 -28.85 2.80
CA VAL A 425 2.41 -28.42 2.76
C VAL A 425 2.05 -27.92 1.36
N VAL A 426 2.94 -27.13 0.73
CA VAL A 426 2.75 -26.62 -0.64
C VAL A 426 2.56 -27.77 -1.62
N ASN A 427 3.37 -28.83 -1.49
CA ASN A 427 3.29 -30.03 -2.35
C ASN A 427 1.95 -30.79 -2.22
N SER A 428 1.18 -30.56 -1.16
CA SER A 428 -0.16 -31.14 -0.97
C SER A 428 -1.30 -30.30 -1.56
N TRP A 429 -1.02 -29.06 -1.97
CA TRP A 429 -2.05 -28.17 -2.48
C TRP A 429 -2.53 -28.57 -3.86
N THR A 430 -3.84 -28.53 -4.01
CA THR A 430 -4.56 -28.75 -5.26
C THR A 430 -5.65 -27.69 -5.38
N ASN A 431 -6.27 -27.59 -6.56
CA ASN A 431 -7.36 -26.65 -6.82
C ASN A 431 -6.95 -25.17 -6.66
N ILE A 432 -5.68 -24.85 -6.88
CA ILE A 432 -5.15 -23.48 -6.82
C ILE A 432 -5.42 -22.74 -8.13
N LYS A 433 -5.81 -21.46 -8.03
CA LYS A 433 -6.00 -20.56 -9.17
C LYS A 433 -5.05 -19.39 -9.20
N ALA A 434 -4.49 -19.00 -8.05
CA ALA A 434 -3.57 -17.88 -7.95
C ALA A 434 -2.53 -18.09 -6.86
N VAL A 435 -1.34 -17.50 -7.04
CA VAL A 435 -0.21 -17.61 -6.12
C VAL A 435 0.44 -16.25 -5.85
N ARG A 436 0.97 -16.07 -4.64
CA ARG A 436 1.81 -14.95 -4.25
C ARG A 436 2.94 -15.42 -3.34
N ILE A 437 4.14 -14.90 -3.55
CA ILE A 437 5.29 -15.10 -2.68
C ILE A 437 5.32 -13.98 -1.63
N VAL A 438 5.56 -14.32 -0.37
CA VAL A 438 5.62 -13.36 0.74
C VAL A 438 6.93 -13.54 1.51
N HIS A 439 7.62 -12.42 1.75
CA HIS A 439 8.86 -12.35 2.52
C HIS A 439 8.75 -11.22 3.54
N GLU A 440 7.99 -11.48 4.61
CA GLU A 440 7.89 -10.59 5.76
C GLU A 440 8.15 -11.38 7.05
N PRO A 441 8.69 -10.76 8.10
CA PRO A 441 8.85 -11.42 9.40
C PRO A 441 7.48 -11.83 9.93
N LEU A 442 7.23 -13.14 9.97
CA LEU A 442 6.04 -13.70 10.59
C LEU A 442 6.00 -13.30 12.07
N VAL A 443 4.99 -12.51 12.47
CA VAL A 443 4.68 -12.29 13.88
C VAL A 443 4.01 -13.55 14.41
N VAL A 444 4.79 -14.45 14.99
CA VAL A 444 4.27 -15.66 15.64
C VAL A 444 3.65 -15.27 16.98
N GLN A 445 2.34 -15.46 17.13
CA GLN A 445 1.69 -15.55 18.44
C GLN A 445 1.61 -17.02 18.84
N SER A 446 2.49 -17.46 19.73
CA SER A 446 2.37 -18.80 20.33
C SER A 446 1.37 -18.76 21.49
N LEU A 447 0.22 -19.41 21.36
CA LEU A 447 -0.71 -19.77 22.42
C LEU A 447 -0.23 -21.07 23.09
N TYR A 448 0.62 -20.94 24.10
CA TYR A 448 0.96 -22.09 24.95
C TYR A 448 -0.24 -22.48 25.81
N TRP A 449 -0.90 -23.59 25.48
CA TRP A 449 -1.78 -24.28 26.42
C TRP A 449 -0.92 -25.14 27.34
N GLY A 450 -0.72 -24.68 28.58
CA GLY A 450 -0.19 -25.54 29.63
C GLY A 450 -1.14 -26.71 29.92
N PRO A 451 -0.64 -27.88 30.38
CA PRO A 451 -1.46 -29.05 30.71
C PRO A 451 -2.50 -28.81 31.83
N ASP A 452 -2.42 -27.65 32.48
CA ASP A 452 -3.25 -27.14 33.56
C ASP A 452 -4.37 -26.19 33.10
N GLY A 453 -4.51 -25.93 31.79
CA GLY A 453 -5.68 -25.24 31.21
C GLY A 453 -5.75 -23.74 31.49
N ASN A 454 -4.69 -23.12 31.98
CA ASN A 454 -4.65 -21.67 32.19
C ASN A 454 -4.15 -20.93 30.95
N TYR A 455 -4.91 -19.92 30.53
CA TYR A 455 -4.55 -18.99 29.47
C TYR A 455 -3.41 -18.07 29.95
N GLN A 456 -2.25 -18.14 29.31
CA GLN A 456 -1.22 -17.11 29.43
C GLN A 456 -1.32 -16.12 28.27
N LYS A 457 -1.14 -14.83 28.57
CA LYS A 457 -1.11 -13.75 27.58
C LYS A 457 -0.07 -14.09 26.50
N PRO A 458 -0.38 -13.95 25.19
CA PRO A 458 0.55 -14.35 24.14
C PRO A 458 1.89 -13.62 24.29
N GLU A 459 2.97 -14.38 24.41
CA GLU A 459 4.31 -13.85 24.18
C GLU A 459 4.44 -13.62 22.68
N ILE A 460 4.52 -12.35 22.27
CA ILE A 460 4.91 -11.99 20.91
C ILE A 460 6.40 -12.27 20.80
N LYS A 461 6.77 -13.39 20.17
CA LYS A 461 8.15 -13.64 19.76
C LYS A 461 8.23 -13.30 18.28
N SER A 462 8.84 -12.15 17.95
CA SER A 462 9.32 -11.95 16.59
C SER A 462 10.45 -12.96 16.37
N THR A 463 10.20 -14.02 15.62
CA THR A 463 11.30 -14.86 15.14
C THR A 463 11.95 -14.08 14.01
N THR A 464 13.11 -13.49 14.27
CA THR A 464 14.01 -12.94 13.25
C THR A 464 14.61 -14.01 12.34
N ASP A 465 14.26 -15.28 12.55
CA ASP A 465 14.99 -16.44 12.03
C ASP A 465 14.42 -17.04 10.74
N SER A 466 13.20 -16.68 10.30
CA SER A 466 12.72 -17.15 9.00
C SER A 466 13.30 -16.30 7.88
N LYS A 467 14.40 -16.76 7.28
CA LYS A 467 14.98 -16.18 6.06
C LYS A 467 14.25 -16.59 4.78
N LEU A 468 13.52 -17.71 4.80
CA LEU A 468 12.85 -18.26 3.63
C LEU A 468 11.46 -17.62 3.43
N PRO A 469 11.09 -17.27 2.20
CA PRO A 469 9.73 -16.83 1.88
C PRO A 469 8.72 -17.98 2.00
N TYR A 470 7.44 -17.61 2.12
CA TYR A 470 6.31 -18.53 2.12
C TYR A 470 5.32 -18.17 1.01
N LEU A 471 4.42 -19.09 0.68
CA LEU A 471 3.38 -18.84 -0.31
C LEU A 471 2.04 -18.53 0.33
N VAL A 472 1.31 -17.63 -0.31
CA VAL A 472 -0.13 -17.43 -0.12
C VAL A 472 -0.81 -17.75 -1.45
N VAL A 473 -1.80 -18.63 -1.42
CA VAL A 473 -2.51 -19.08 -2.62
C VAL A 473 -4.01 -18.90 -2.48
N GLN A 474 -4.69 -18.68 -3.59
CA GLN A 474 -6.15 -18.71 -3.65
C GLN A 474 -6.61 -19.94 -4.41
N THR A 475 -7.58 -20.67 -3.86
CA THR A 475 -8.21 -21.81 -4.52
C THR A 475 -9.34 -21.39 -5.47
N ASN A 476 -9.77 -22.28 -6.37
CA ASN A 476 -10.93 -22.02 -7.24
C ASN A 476 -12.23 -21.74 -6.44
N ASP A 477 -12.41 -22.38 -5.28
CA ASP A 477 -13.55 -22.17 -4.37
C ASP A 477 -13.37 -20.94 -3.44
N GLY A 478 -12.35 -20.11 -3.67
CA GLY A 478 -12.16 -18.82 -3.01
C GLY A 478 -11.48 -18.87 -1.64
N LYS A 479 -11.03 -20.04 -1.19
CA LYS A 479 -10.23 -20.16 0.03
C LYS A 479 -8.84 -19.58 -0.19
N VAL A 480 -8.24 -19.11 0.90
CA VAL A 480 -6.84 -18.66 0.93
C VAL A 480 -6.06 -19.63 1.80
N LEU A 481 -4.97 -20.18 1.28
CA LEU A 481 -4.05 -21.05 2.00
C LEU A 481 -2.70 -20.36 2.16
N SER A 482 -1.97 -20.70 3.22
CA SER A 482 -0.62 -20.19 3.47
C SER A 482 0.30 -21.32 3.91
N SER A 483 1.54 -21.31 3.43
CA SER A 483 2.58 -22.25 3.88
C SER A 483 3.35 -21.75 5.12
N GLY A 484 3.14 -20.49 5.54
CA GLY A 484 3.60 -19.96 6.83
C GLY A 484 2.83 -20.58 8.01
N PHE A 485 3.52 -20.92 9.12
CA PHE A 485 2.92 -21.67 10.25
C PHE A 485 1.64 -21.02 10.79
N HIS A 486 0.73 -21.89 11.22
CA HIS A 486 -0.53 -21.54 11.87
C HIS A 486 -0.39 -21.62 13.40
N GLU A 487 -0.60 -20.50 14.09
CA GLU A 487 -1.28 -20.50 15.39
C GLU A 487 -2.41 -19.48 15.34
N ARG A 488 -3.60 -19.97 14.98
CA ARG A 488 -4.82 -19.20 14.68
C ARG A 488 -4.64 -18.10 13.62
N ILE A 489 -5.09 -18.40 12.41
CA ILE A 489 -5.67 -17.36 11.55
C ILE A 489 -6.92 -16.88 12.29
N TYR A 490 -6.78 -15.89 13.17
CA TYR A 490 -7.86 -14.91 13.24
C TYR A 490 -7.92 -14.27 11.86
N PRO A 491 -9.11 -14.05 11.26
CA PRO A 491 -9.18 -13.10 10.17
C PRO A 491 -8.43 -11.86 10.66
N PRO A 492 -7.42 -11.36 9.93
CA PRO A 492 -6.72 -10.17 10.37
C PRO A 492 -7.81 -9.17 10.71
N ASP A 493 -7.70 -8.52 11.86
CA ASP A 493 -8.44 -7.30 12.10
C ASP A 493 -8.33 -6.50 10.79
N GLU A 494 -9.46 -6.11 10.19
CA GLU A 494 -9.44 -5.40 8.91
C GLU A 494 -8.47 -4.22 9.00
N GLU A 495 -8.32 -3.64 10.19
CA GLU A 495 -7.35 -2.59 10.49
C GLU A 495 -5.89 -3.02 10.35
N ALA A 496 -5.51 -4.27 10.61
CA ALA A 496 -4.16 -4.80 10.44
C ALA A 496 -3.83 -5.18 8.99
N LEU A 497 -4.77 -5.78 8.24
CA LEU A 497 -4.62 -6.03 6.80
C LEU A 497 -4.57 -4.70 6.04
N VAL A 498 -5.45 -3.77 6.40
CA VAL A 498 -5.41 -2.40 5.89
C VAL A 498 -4.13 -1.74 6.32
N LYS A 499 -3.60 -1.94 7.54
CA LYS A 499 -2.32 -1.35 7.96
C LYS A 499 -1.09 -1.97 7.30
N ASP A 500 -1.07 -3.24 6.91
CA ASP A 500 0.03 -3.84 6.14
C ASP A 500 -0.07 -3.52 4.64
N VAL A 501 -1.27 -3.48 4.08
CA VAL A 501 -1.52 -2.91 2.75
C VAL A 501 -1.18 -1.42 2.74
N VAL A 502 -1.56 -0.68 3.79
CA VAL A 502 -1.27 0.75 3.93
C VAL A 502 0.20 1.00 4.28
N ASN A 503 0.88 0.15 5.04
CA ASN A 503 2.32 0.27 5.33
C ASN A 503 3.16 -0.11 4.10
N SER A 504 2.74 -1.11 3.32
CA SER A 504 3.35 -1.39 2.01
C SER A 504 3.08 -0.27 0.99
N ILE A 505 1.96 0.44 1.12
CA ILE A 505 1.65 1.70 0.39
C ILE A 505 2.42 2.93 0.96
N GLN A 506 2.72 2.97 2.26
CA GLN A 506 3.26 4.16 2.96
C GLN A 506 4.78 4.15 3.14
N ASN A 507 5.43 2.99 3.09
CA ASN A 507 6.90 2.87 3.18
C ASN A 507 7.58 2.61 1.83
N ALA A 508 6.82 2.52 0.74
CA ALA A 508 7.37 2.64 -0.60
C ALA A 508 7.54 4.13 -0.95
N PRO A 509 8.70 4.57 -1.48
CA PRO A 509 8.82 5.90 -2.04
C PRO A 509 7.88 6.02 -3.25
N SER A 510 6.77 6.73 -3.01
CA SER A 510 5.98 7.52 -3.96
C SER A 510 5.20 6.84 -5.10
N TRP A 511 3.87 6.98 -4.98
CA TRP A 511 2.86 7.27 -6.02
C TRP A 511 2.60 6.20 -7.11
N GLY A 512 1.57 5.35 -6.88
CA GLY A 512 0.66 4.90 -7.94
C GLY A 512 0.71 3.43 -8.38
N THR A 513 0.12 2.54 -7.59
CA THR A 513 -0.31 1.18 -8.00
C THR A 513 -1.30 0.72 -6.91
N VAL A 514 -2.62 0.85 -7.07
CA VAL A 514 -3.48 0.04 -7.93
C VAL A 514 -4.62 0.94 -8.45
N LEU A 515 -4.61 1.25 -9.75
CA LEU A 515 -5.83 1.66 -10.43
C LEU A 515 -6.63 0.39 -10.67
N ASP A 516 -7.76 0.26 -9.97
CA ASP A 516 -8.75 -0.79 -10.18
C ASP A 516 -9.43 -0.62 -11.56
N PRO A 517 -9.26 -1.58 -12.49
CA PRO A 517 -9.93 -1.55 -13.78
C PRO A 517 -11.46 -1.72 -13.70
N ALA A 518 -12.02 -2.10 -12.56
CA ALA A 518 -13.46 -2.38 -12.39
C ALA A 518 -14.34 -1.14 -12.12
N SER A 519 -13.78 0.08 -12.18
CA SER A 519 -14.54 1.33 -11.97
C SER A 519 -15.07 1.99 -13.26
N ARG A 520 -15.06 1.28 -14.39
CA ARG A 520 -15.80 1.68 -15.60
C ARG A 520 -16.64 0.50 -16.14
N ALA A 521 -17.95 0.60 -15.86
CA ALA A 521 -19.08 -0.25 -16.26
C ALA A 521 -19.40 -1.42 -15.33
#